data_AF-A0ABC9KCM4-F1
#
_entry.id   AF-A0ABC9KCM4-F1
#
_cell.length_a   1.000
_cell.length_b   1.000
_cell.length_c   1.000
_cell.angle_alpha   90.00
_cell.angle_beta   90.00
_cell.angle_gamma   90.00
#
_symmetry.space_group_name_H-M   'P 1'
#
loop_
_entity.id
_entity.type
_entity.pdbx_description
1 polymer ?
#
loop_
_entity_poly.entity_id
_entity_poly.type
_entity_poly.pdbx_seq_one_letter_code
_entity_poly.pdbx_strand_id
1 'polypeptide(L)'
;MKNKRIFKDFQASKMSLNIYTSPLLAFVFVFIGEFVAYTLYGISLLALIGLARNFGEAGQNLASYLQTLHQSLTDKTSDFRLILGLLAFGFILNTVFRWTRKVEKRPIRTLGFYRENFLSNLLKGFSLGLALFLLTLLGLVLLGQYRLESINLNPYSLAFVVFTIPFWILQGTAEEVVARAWLLPQLASRTNLKLAIFISSLFFTLLHMGNSGLTPLSSSKSLFIRSCHGSLPSQN
;
A
#
# COMPACT_ATOMS: atom_id res chain seq x y z
N MET A 1 7.88 -19.65 -12.31
CA MET A 1 8.59 -20.43 -11.27
C MET A 1 8.48 -19.83 -9.86
N LYS A 2 8.60 -18.49 -9.67
CA LYS A 2 8.51 -17.85 -8.34
C LYS A 2 7.21 -18.12 -7.57
N ASN A 3 6.04 -18.05 -8.23
CA ASN A 3 4.74 -18.36 -7.56
C ASN A 3 4.74 -19.78 -6.97
N LYS A 4 5.21 -20.79 -7.73
CA LYS A 4 5.32 -22.18 -7.23
C LYS A 4 6.25 -22.30 -6.01
N ARG A 5 7.30 -21.48 -5.91
CA ARG A 5 8.20 -21.45 -4.73
C ARG A 5 7.53 -20.80 -3.52
N ILE A 6 6.84 -19.68 -3.68
CA ILE A 6 6.10 -19.04 -2.58
C ILE A 6 5.06 -20.00 -2.01
N PHE A 7 4.32 -20.72 -2.86
CA PHE A 7 3.36 -21.74 -2.41
C PHE A 7 4.03 -22.91 -1.69
N LYS A 8 5.19 -23.38 -2.17
CA LYS A 8 5.95 -24.46 -1.53
C LYS A 8 6.53 -24.04 -0.17
N ASP A 9 7.08 -22.83 -0.10
CA ASP A 9 7.60 -22.23 1.13
C ASP A 9 6.46 -21.94 2.12
N PHE A 10 5.27 -21.64 1.61
CA PHE A 10 4.05 -21.52 2.40
C PHE A 10 3.63 -22.89 2.98
N GLN A 11 3.65 -23.98 2.22
CA GLN A 11 3.33 -25.30 2.80
C GLN A 11 4.25 -25.72 3.97
N ALA A 12 5.41 -25.08 4.15
CA ALA A 12 6.31 -25.30 5.28
C ALA A 12 5.94 -24.57 6.60
N SER A 13 4.90 -23.71 6.67
CA SER A 13 4.45 -23.23 8.00
C SER A 13 3.55 -24.22 8.69
N LYS A 14 3.66 -24.19 10.01
CA LYS A 14 2.81 -24.87 10.96
C LYS A 14 1.45 -24.19 11.16
N MET A 15 1.23 -22.96 10.66
CA MET A 15 -0.04 -22.26 10.83
C MET A 15 -0.88 -22.32 9.55
N SER A 16 -2.14 -22.73 9.71
CA SER A 16 -3.10 -22.73 8.62
C SER A 16 -4.40 -22.06 9.09
N LEU A 17 -4.63 -20.84 8.60
CA LEU A 17 -5.79 -20.03 8.96
C LEU A 17 -7.01 -20.44 8.12
N ASN A 18 -8.20 -20.07 8.62
CA ASN A 18 -9.45 -20.30 7.90
C ASN A 18 -9.64 -19.24 6.81
N ILE A 19 -10.50 -19.53 5.83
CA ILE A 19 -10.73 -18.66 4.66
C ILE A 19 -11.23 -17.27 5.08
N TYR A 20 -12.05 -17.20 6.14
CA TYR A 20 -12.59 -15.93 6.66
C TYR A 20 -11.63 -15.22 7.62
N THR A 21 -10.82 -15.97 8.38
CA THR A 21 -9.92 -15.37 9.37
C THR A 21 -8.68 -14.75 8.71
N SER A 22 -8.30 -15.21 7.52
CA SER A 22 -7.11 -14.69 6.81
C SER A 22 -7.30 -13.24 6.34
N PRO A 23 -8.38 -12.87 5.60
CA PRO A 23 -8.62 -11.47 5.23
C PRO A 23 -8.85 -10.56 6.44
N LEU A 24 -9.55 -11.06 7.47
CA LEU A 24 -9.76 -10.29 8.70
C LEU A 24 -8.43 -9.94 9.38
N LEU A 25 -7.54 -10.92 9.48
CA LEU A 25 -6.21 -10.71 10.06
C LEU A 25 -5.35 -9.77 9.21
N ALA A 26 -5.49 -9.81 7.87
CA ALA A 26 -4.84 -8.84 6.99
C ALA A 26 -5.31 -7.41 7.27
N PHE A 27 -6.61 -7.19 7.49
CA PHE A 27 -7.11 -5.88 7.94
C PHE A 27 -6.50 -5.47 9.27
N VAL A 28 -6.45 -6.40 10.23
CA VAL A 28 -5.85 -6.15 11.54
C VAL A 28 -4.40 -5.69 11.42
N PHE A 29 -3.59 -6.27 10.52
CA PHE A 29 -2.20 -5.81 10.33
C PHE A 29 -2.11 -4.38 9.81
N VAL A 30 -2.96 -4.02 8.85
CA VAL A 30 -2.99 -2.67 8.27
C VAL A 30 -3.45 -1.68 9.34
N PHE A 31 -4.61 -1.91 9.95
CA PHE A 31 -5.17 -1.00 10.95
C PHE A 31 -4.29 -0.86 12.19
N ILE A 32 -3.73 -1.95 12.73
CA ILE A 32 -2.82 -1.85 13.89
C ILE A 32 -1.53 -1.14 13.50
N GLY A 33 -0.96 -1.43 12.33
CA GLY A 33 0.26 -0.78 11.86
C GLY A 33 0.08 0.74 11.73
N GLU A 34 -1.00 1.17 11.09
CA GLU A 34 -1.33 2.59 10.96
C GLU A 34 -1.66 3.24 12.30
N PHE A 35 -2.49 2.59 13.13
CA PHE A 35 -2.86 3.11 14.44
C PHE A 35 -1.64 3.34 15.32
N VAL A 36 -0.71 2.38 15.36
CA VAL A 36 0.55 2.51 16.10
C VAL A 36 1.40 3.65 15.54
N ALA A 37 1.52 3.77 14.22
CA ALA A 37 2.31 4.84 13.61
C ALA A 37 1.77 6.23 13.97
N TYR A 38 0.48 6.49 13.74
CA TYR A 38 -0.14 7.79 14.03
C TYR A 38 -0.15 8.11 15.53
N THR A 39 -0.37 7.11 16.39
CA THR A 39 -0.30 7.29 17.84
C THR A 39 1.11 7.69 18.28
N LEU A 40 2.15 7.03 17.75
CA LEU A 40 3.54 7.38 18.05
C LEU A 40 3.88 8.79 17.55
N TYR A 41 3.54 9.12 16.31
CA TYR A 41 3.79 10.47 15.77
C TYR A 41 3.09 11.56 16.57
N GLY A 42 1.82 11.34 16.94
CA GLY A 42 1.04 12.29 17.73
C GLY A 42 1.61 12.48 19.13
N ILE A 43 1.80 11.40 19.88
CA ILE A 43 2.31 11.47 21.26
C ILE A 43 3.74 12.03 21.30
N SER A 44 4.62 11.60 20.39
CA SER A 44 5.99 12.12 20.34
C SER A 44 6.00 13.62 20.09
N LEU A 45 5.15 14.13 19.20
CA LEU A 45 5.09 15.55 18.92
C LEU A 45 4.51 16.36 20.09
N LEU A 46 3.46 15.85 20.75
CA LEU A 46 2.90 16.47 21.96
C LEU A 46 3.91 16.51 23.11
N ALA A 47 4.68 15.43 23.30
CA ALA A 47 5.74 15.38 24.30
C ALA A 47 6.85 16.40 24.01
N LEU A 48 7.26 16.54 22.74
CA LEU A 48 8.25 17.55 22.32
C LEU A 48 7.74 18.98 22.52
N ILE A 49 6.46 19.25 22.24
CA ILE A 49 5.84 20.56 22.51
C ILE A 49 5.89 20.86 24.01
N GLY A 50 5.48 19.91 24.86
CA GLY A 50 5.50 20.06 26.30
C GLY A 50 6.91 20.29 26.85
N LEU A 51 7.90 19.57 26.32
CA LEU A 51 9.30 19.74 26.68
C LEU A 51 9.85 21.11 26.25
N ALA A 52 9.58 21.51 25.00
CA ALA A 52 10.08 22.76 24.43
C ALA A 52 9.58 24.00 25.20
N ARG A 53 8.32 24.00 25.66
CA ARG A 53 7.75 25.11 26.44
C ARG A 53 8.51 25.44 27.73
N ASN A 54 9.31 24.51 28.25
CA ASN A 54 10.07 24.69 29.48
C ASN A 54 11.42 25.44 29.27
N PHE A 55 11.84 25.69 28.02
CA PHE A 55 13.17 26.25 27.70
C PHE A 55 13.20 27.77 27.44
N GLY A 56 12.43 28.56 28.18
CA GLY A 56 12.38 30.03 28.02
C GLY A 56 11.86 30.47 26.65
N GLU A 57 12.22 31.67 26.19
CA GLU A 57 11.71 32.25 24.92
C GLU A 57 12.06 31.42 23.68
N ALA A 58 13.29 30.91 23.59
CA ALA A 58 13.70 30.03 22.49
C ALA A 58 12.89 28.72 22.47
N GLY A 59 12.60 28.16 23.65
CA GLY A 59 11.75 26.99 23.82
C GLY A 59 10.29 27.23 23.43
N GLN A 60 9.73 28.40 23.77
CA GLN A 60 8.39 28.83 23.37
C GLN A 60 8.26 28.93 21.85
N ASN A 61 9.26 29.53 21.19
CA ASN A 61 9.31 29.59 19.73
C ASN A 61 9.34 28.19 19.12
N LEU A 62 10.21 27.30 19.60
CA LEU A 62 10.25 25.90 19.15
C LEU A 62 8.90 25.18 19.36
N ALA A 63 8.26 25.38 20.51
CA ALA A 63 6.96 24.80 20.80
C ALA A 63 5.89 25.26 19.79
N SER A 64 5.89 26.54 19.40
CA SER A 64 4.96 27.07 18.39
C SER A 64 5.18 26.44 17.00
N TYR A 65 6.43 26.22 16.60
CA TYR A 65 6.75 25.49 15.36
C TYR A 65 6.25 24.04 15.42
N LEU A 66 6.50 23.34 16.53
CA LEU A 66 6.06 21.95 16.72
C LEU A 66 4.53 21.84 16.76
N GLN A 67 3.83 22.84 17.30
CA GLN A 67 2.35 22.91 17.25
C GLN A 67 1.85 23.09 15.81
N THR A 68 2.52 23.91 15.01
CA THR A 68 2.19 24.10 13.59
C THR A 68 2.39 22.79 12.80
N LEU A 69 3.48 22.07 13.09
CA LEU A 69 3.68 20.71 12.56
C LEU A 69 2.58 19.77 13.03
N HIS A 70 2.18 19.83 14.31
CA HIS A 70 1.12 18.98 14.85
C HIS A 70 -0.22 19.18 14.12
N GLN A 71 -0.56 20.44 13.85
CA GLN A 71 -1.73 20.78 13.07
C GLN A 71 -1.61 20.34 11.60
N SER A 72 -0.40 20.35 11.05
CA SER A 72 -0.16 19.81 9.71
C SER A 72 -0.39 18.29 9.65
N LEU A 73 -0.17 17.51 10.73
CA LEU A 73 -0.54 16.08 10.73
C LEU A 73 -2.05 15.84 10.57
N THR A 74 -2.87 16.73 11.11
CA THR A 74 -4.33 16.58 11.10
C THR A 74 -4.94 17.10 9.81
N ASP A 75 -4.26 18.03 9.13
CA ASP A 75 -4.66 18.51 7.81
C ASP A 75 -4.46 17.42 6.74
N LYS A 76 -5.56 17.06 6.05
CA LYS A 76 -5.55 16.03 5.01
C LYS A 76 -4.74 16.43 3.78
N THR A 77 -4.57 17.72 3.52
CA THR A 77 -3.89 18.24 2.33
C THR A 77 -2.41 18.52 2.52
N SER A 78 -1.86 18.34 3.72
CA SER A 78 -0.47 18.69 3.98
C SER A 78 0.51 17.65 3.42
N ASP A 79 1.59 18.15 2.80
CA ASP A 79 2.71 17.32 2.34
C ASP A 79 3.36 16.56 3.50
N PHE A 80 3.34 17.16 4.70
CA PHE A 80 3.86 16.55 5.91
C PHE A 80 3.07 15.30 6.32
N ARG A 81 1.74 15.37 6.26
CA ARG A 81 0.87 14.21 6.51
C ARG A 81 1.08 13.13 5.46
N LEU A 82 1.29 13.50 4.19
CA LEU A 82 1.59 12.52 3.14
C LEU A 82 2.86 11.74 3.48
N ILE A 83 3.96 12.43 3.81
CA ILE A 83 5.24 11.77 4.14
C ILE A 83 5.09 10.83 5.34
N LEU A 84 4.43 11.29 6.41
CA LEU A 84 4.20 10.46 7.60
C LEU A 84 3.26 9.28 7.32
N GLY A 85 2.25 9.48 6.48
CA GLY A 85 1.37 8.40 6.01
C GLY A 85 2.14 7.34 5.22
N LEU A 86 3.04 7.74 4.32
CA LEU A 86 3.90 6.81 3.60
C LEU A 86 4.87 6.07 4.54
N LEU A 87 5.41 6.76 5.55
CA LEU A 87 6.25 6.14 6.58
C LEU A 87 5.48 5.15 7.48
N ALA A 88 4.18 5.37 7.68
CA ALA A 88 3.32 4.46 8.44
C ALA A 88 3.28 3.04 7.84
N PHE A 89 3.45 2.90 6.52
CA PHE A 89 3.57 1.57 5.88
C PHE A 89 4.79 0.78 6.37
N GLY A 90 5.84 1.45 6.86
CA GLY A 90 6.95 0.80 7.56
C GLY A 90 6.52 0.10 8.85
N PHE A 91 5.54 0.67 9.58
CA PHE A 91 4.96 0.04 10.77
C PHE A 91 4.08 -1.15 10.40
N ILE A 92 3.29 -1.05 9.32
CA ILE A 92 2.51 -2.18 8.79
C ILE A 92 3.43 -3.36 8.45
N LEU A 93 4.51 -3.11 7.71
CA LEU A 93 5.52 -4.13 7.40
C LEU A 93 6.13 -4.74 8.66
N ASN A 94 6.46 -3.93 9.66
CA ASN A 94 6.97 -4.42 10.94
C ASN A 94 5.97 -5.35 11.65
N THR A 95 4.67 -5.00 11.64
CA THR A 95 3.61 -5.84 12.21
C THR A 95 3.55 -7.18 11.50
N VAL A 96 3.56 -7.19 10.16
CA VAL A 96 3.57 -8.43 9.36
C VAL A 96 4.83 -9.25 9.62
N PHE A 97 6.02 -8.65 9.60
CA PHE A 97 7.28 -9.37 9.84
C PHE A 97 7.35 -9.97 11.23
N ARG A 98 6.91 -9.25 12.26
CA ARG A 98 6.81 -9.77 13.62
C ARG A 98 5.84 -10.94 13.69
N TRP A 99 4.69 -10.83 13.02
CA TRP A 99 3.72 -11.92 12.94
C TRP A 99 4.30 -13.15 12.23
N THR A 100 4.86 -13.01 11.03
CA THR A 100 5.44 -14.10 10.25
C THR A 100 6.55 -14.82 11.01
N ARG A 101 7.40 -14.06 11.72
CA ARG A 101 8.51 -14.65 12.48
C ARG A 101 8.05 -15.32 13.78
N LYS A 102 7.17 -14.67 14.56
CA LYS A 102 6.78 -15.17 15.90
C LYS A 102 5.67 -16.23 15.83
N VAL A 103 4.67 -16.01 14.99
CA VAL A 103 3.47 -16.86 14.92
C VAL A 103 3.62 -17.92 13.83
N GLU A 104 3.92 -17.52 12.59
CA GLU A 104 4.05 -18.49 11.48
C GLU A 104 5.36 -19.26 11.49
N LYS A 105 6.34 -18.77 12.24
CA LYS A 105 7.70 -19.33 12.35
C LYS A 105 8.36 -19.53 10.98
N ARG A 106 8.02 -18.68 10.00
CA ARG A 106 8.63 -18.67 8.66
C ARG A 106 9.69 -17.57 8.56
N PRO A 107 10.77 -17.79 7.79
CA PRO A 107 11.73 -16.72 7.53
C PRO A 107 11.11 -15.67 6.59
N ILE A 108 11.38 -14.38 6.85
CA ILE A 108 10.83 -13.24 6.08
C ILE A 108 11.10 -13.37 4.57
N ARG A 109 12.19 -14.06 4.18
CA ARG A 109 12.53 -14.34 2.78
C ARG A 109 11.40 -15.03 2.00
N THR A 110 10.55 -15.82 2.67
CA THR A 110 9.42 -16.52 2.03
C THR A 110 8.29 -15.57 1.62
N LEU A 111 8.30 -14.32 2.09
CA LEU A 111 7.34 -13.27 1.71
C LEU A 111 7.70 -12.60 0.36
N GLY A 112 8.42 -13.30 -0.52
CA GLY A 112 8.74 -12.79 -1.86
C GLY A 112 10.04 -12.00 -1.99
N PHE A 113 10.83 -11.86 -0.91
CA PHE A 113 12.15 -11.21 -0.93
C PHE A 113 13.24 -12.10 -1.56
N TYR A 114 13.05 -12.45 -2.84
CA TYR A 114 14.06 -13.14 -3.63
C TYR A 114 14.94 -12.11 -4.35
N ARG A 115 16.24 -12.06 -3.99
CA ARG A 115 17.24 -11.11 -4.55
C ARG A 115 17.44 -11.19 -6.07
N GLU A 116 16.98 -12.25 -6.72
CA GLU A 116 17.19 -12.47 -8.16
C GLU A 116 16.37 -11.49 -9.01
N ASN A 117 17.09 -10.71 -9.83
CA ASN A 117 16.58 -9.77 -10.84
C ASN A 117 15.61 -8.70 -10.30
N PHE A 118 15.80 -8.24 -9.06
CA PHE A 118 14.93 -7.24 -8.42
C PHE A 118 14.73 -6.00 -9.30
N LEU A 119 15.83 -5.36 -9.73
CA LEU A 119 15.77 -4.12 -10.50
C LEU A 119 15.11 -4.30 -11.87
N SER A 120 15.43 -5.39 -12.57
CA SER A 120 14.81 -5.70 -13.88
C SER A 120 13.32 -5.97 -13.75
N ASN A 121 12.89 -6.69 -12.70
CA ASN A 121 11.47 -6.95 -12.47
C ASN A 121 10.72 -5.67 -12.06
N LEU A 122 11.36 -4.80 -11.26
CA LEU A 122 10.80 -3.51 -10.89
C LEU A 122 10.60 -2.62 -12.11
N LEU A 123 11.59 -2.52 -13.00
CA LEU A 123 11.51 -1.75 -14.25
C LEU A 123 10.44 -2.29 -15.20
N LYS A 124 10.29 -3.62 -15.30
CA LYS A 124 9.21 -4.25 -16.09
C LYS A 124 7.83 -3.92 -15.51
N GLY A 125 7.69 -3.98 -14.19
CA GLY A 125 6.44 -3.60 -13.51
C GLY A 125 6.11 -2.12 -13.72
N PHE A 126 7.11 -1.25 -13.56
CA PHE A 126 6.96 0.18 -13.76
C PHE A 126 6.59 0.54 -15.20
N SER A 127 7.29 -0.02 -16.20
CA SER A 127 6.98 0.22 -17.62
C SER A 127 5.59 -0.26 -18.01
N LEU A 128 5.15 -1.43 -17.52
CA LEU A 128 3.78 -1.90 -17.73
C LEU A 128 2.75 -0.99 -17.06
N GLY A 129 3.00 -0.56 -15.82
CA GLY A 129 2.14 0.38 -15.10
C GLY A 129 2.02 1.72 -15.82
N LEU A 130 3.15 2.25 -16.30
CA LEU A 130 3.19 3.49 -17.08
C LEU A 130 2.43 3.35 -18.40
N ALA A 131 2.59 2.22 -19.11
CA ALA A 131 1.86 1.97 -20.35
C ALA A 131 0.34 1.91 -20.12
N LEU A 132 -0.11 1.22 -19.07
CA LEU A 132 -1.52 1.15 -18.71
C LEU A 132 -2.08 2.52 -18.31
N PHE A 133 -1.31 3.30 -17.53
CA PHE A 133 -1.69 4.66 -17.16
C PHE A 133 -1.87 5.55 -18.40
N LEU A 134 -0.87 5.58 -19.30
CA LEU A 134 -0.93 6.35 -20.54
C LEU A 134 -2.09 5.91 -21.43
N LEU A 135 -2.36 4.61 -21.53
CA LEU A 135 -3.50 4.07 -22.27
C LEU A 135 -4.83 4.56 -21.69
N THR A 136 -4.97 4.56 -20.36
CA THR A 136 -6.19 5.07 -19.71
C THR A 136 -6.35 6.58 -19.87
N LEU A 137 -5.26 7.34 -19.78
CA LEU A 137 -5.26 8.78 -20.01
C LEU A 137 -5.67 9.10 -21.46
N LEU A 138 -5.11 8.38 -22.43
CA LEU A 138 -5.49 8.49 -23.83
C LEU A 138 -6.98 8.20 -24.03
N GLY A 139 -7.50 7.13 -23.42
CA GLY A 139 -8.93 6.82 -23.46
C GLY A 139 -9.81 7.94 -22.91
N LEU A 140 -9.42 8.56 -21.79
CA LEU A 140 -10.15 9.70 -21.20
C LEU A 140 -10.13 10.93 -22.11
N VAL A 141 -9.01 11.22 -22.76
CA VAL A 141 -8.88 12.32 -23.72
C VAL A 141 -9.74 12.06 -24.97
N LEU A 142 -9.70 10.84 -25.53
CA LEU A 142 -10.50 10.46 -26.69
C LEU A 142 -12.01 10.50 -26.44
N LEU A 143 -12.44 10.17 -25.21
CA LEU A 143 -13.83 10.28 -24.78
C LEU A 143 -14.25 11.74 -24.45
N GLY A 144 -13.35 12.71 -24.63
CA GLY A 144 -13.59 14.12 -24.34
C GLY A 144 -13.75 14.44 -22.85
N GLN A 145 -13.44 13.49 -21.95
CA GLN A 145 -13.58 13.65 -20.50
C GLN A 145 -12.41 14.42 -19.88
N TYR A 146 -11.30 14.57 -20.61
CA TYR A 146 -10.11 15.25 -20.15
C TYR A 146 -9.49 16.09 -21.26
N ARG A 147 -9.19 17.36 -20.96
CA ARG A 147 -8.44 18.27 -21.85
C ARG A 147 -7.14 18.65 -21.16
N LEU A 148 -6.02 18.44 -21.85
CA LEU A 148 -4.72 18.90 -21.40
C LEU A 148 -4.63 20.41 -21.64
N GLU A 149 -4.78 21.22 -20.59
CA GLU A 149 -4.76 22.68 -20.70
C GLU A 149 -3.33 23.24 -20.72
N SER A 150 -2.48 22.85 -19.78
CA SER A 150 -1.08 23.28 -19.70
C SER A 150 -0.26 22.35 -18.81
N ILE A 151 1.04 22.27 -19.08
CA ILE A 151 1.99 21.52 -18.24
C ILE A 151 2.77 22.54 -17.41
N ASN A 152 2.33 22.77 -16.18
CA ASN A 152 3.03 23.64 -15.23
C ASN A 152 4.01 22.82 -14.39
N LEU A 153 5.28 22.77 -14.81
CA LEU A 153 6.34 22.10 -14.06
C LEU A 153 6.94 23.05 -13.03
N ASN A 154 6.41 23.03 -11.81
CA ASN A 154 7.03 23.73 -10.69
C ASN A 154 8.27 22.95 -10.20
N PRO A 155 9.46 23.57 -10.11
CA PRO A 155 10.67 22.93 -9.58
C PRO A 155 10.47 22.32 -8.19
N TYR A 156 9.67 22.95 -7.32
CA TYR A 156 9.32 22.44 -6.00
C TYR A 156 8.57 21.11 -6.11
N SER A 157 7.52 21.05 -6.93
CA SER A 157 6.72 19.84 -7.13
C SER A 157 7.56 18.71 -7.71
N LEU A 158 8.47 19.01 -8.63
CA LEU A 158 9.37 18.01 -9.21
C LEU A 158 10.36 17.47 -8.17
N ALA A 159 10.97 18.34 -7.38
CA ALA A 159 11.84 17.94 -6.28
C ALA A 159 11.10 17.10 -5.23
N PHE A 160 9.87 17.49 -4.89
CA PHE A 160 9.02 16.77 -3.93
C PHE A 160 8.65 15.37 -4.44
N VAL A 161 8.27 15.23 -5.72
CA VAL A 161 7.99 13.92 -6.33
C VAL A 161 9.23 13.04 -6.25
N VAL A 162 10.40 13.52 -6.66
CA VAL A 162 11.65 12.75 -6.61
C VAL A 162 11.98 12.33 -5.17
N PHE A 163 11.81 13.24 -4.22
CA PHE A 163 12.01 12.96 -2.80
C PHE A 163 11.05 11.89 -2.25
N THR A 164 9.80 11.86 -2.71
CA THR A 164 8.80 10.90 -2.23
C THR A 164 8.95 9.49 -2.83
N ILE A 165 9.68 9.30 -3.93
CA ILE A 165 9.84 7.99 -4.62
C ILE A 165 10.19 6.83 -3.66
N PRO A 166 11.19 6.94 -2.75
CA PRO A 166 11.53 5.85 -1.84
C PRO A 166 10.37 5.46 -0.91
N PHE A 167 9.56 6.44 -0.52
CA PHE A 167 8.40 6.24 0.35
C PHE A 167 7.24 5.56 -0.39
N TRP A 168 7.03 5.89 -1.67
CA TRP A 168 6.10 5.16 -2.54
C TRP A 168 6.54 3.71 -2.78
N ILE A 169 7.84 3.45 -2.89
CA ILE A 169 8.38 2.08 -2.97
C ILE A 169 8.09 1.32 -1.68
N LEU A 170 8.27 1.96 -0.51
CA LEU A 170 7.93 1.37 0.79
C LEU A 170 6.45 1.01 0.87
N GLN A 171 5.56 1.95 0.52
CA GLN A 171 4.12 1.72 0.47
C GLN A 171 3.76 0.55 -0.46
N GLY A 172 4.20 0.60 -1.71
CA GLY A 172 3.90 -0.45 -2.69
C GLY A 172 4.43 -1.82 -2.26
N THR A 173 5.58 -1.86 -1.60
CA THR A 173 6.13 -3.10 -1.03
C THR A 173 5.25 -3.62 0.11
N ALA A 174 4.79 -2.76 0.99
CA ALA A 174 3.93 -3.14 2.11
C ALA A 174 2.58 -3.71 1.65
N GLU A 175 1.94 -3.04 0.70
CA GLU A 175 0.68 -3.49 0.09
C GLU A 175 0.84 -4.86 -0.58
N GLU A 176 1.91 -5.05 -1.36
CA GLU A 176 2.21 -6.30 -2.04
C GLU A 176 2.49 -7.45 -1.05
N VAL A 177 3.25 -7.17 0.02
CA VAL A 177 3.55 -8.16 1.05
C VAL A 177 2.28 -8.63 1.75
N VAL A 178 1.38 -7.72 2.13
CA VAL A 178 0.11 -8.07 2.79
C VAL A 178 -0.82 -8.82 1.84
N ALA A 179 -1.09 -8.25 0.66
CA ALA A 179 -2.13 -8.76 -0.23
C ALA A 179 -1.71 -10.01 -1.02
N ARG A 180 -0.45 -10.08 -1.48
CA ARG A 180 0.02 -11.15 -2.37
C ARG A 180 1.02 -12.10 -1.74
N ALA A 181 1.94 -11.63 -0.91
CA ALA A 181 2.92 -12.53 -0.30
C ALA A 181 2.35 -13.29 0.90
N TRP A 182 1.47 -12.64 1.67
CA TRP A 182 0.90 -13.21 2.88
C TRP A 182 -0.52 -13.76 2.67
N LEU A 183 -1.46 -12.93 2.19
CA LEU A 183 -2.88 -13.31 2.09
C LEU A 183 -3.18 -14.31 0.96
N LEU A 184 -2.62 -14.09 -0.24
CA LEU A 184 -2.93 -14.92 -1.41
C LEU A 184 -2.54 -16.41 -1.21
N PRO A 185 -1.36 -16.78 -0.67
CA PRO A 185 -0.99 -18.18 -0.46
C PRO A 185 -1.85 -18.86 0.62
N GLN A 186 -2.23 -18.13 1.68
CA GLN A 186 -3.17 -18.62 2.69
C GLN A 186 -4.49 -19.05 2.01
N LEU A 187 -5.07 -18.15 1.21
CA LEU A 187 -6.35 -18.41 0.53
C LEU A 187 -6.25 -19.51 -0.52
N ALA A 188 -5.22 -19.50 -1.36
CA ALA A 188 -5.05 -20.49 -2.42
C ALA A 188 -4.62 -21.88 -1.92
N SER A 189 -4.13 -22.00 -0.68
CA SER A 189 -3.91 -23.31 -0.04
C SER A 189 -5.22 -24.00 0.38
N ARG A 190 -6.30 -23.24 0.55
CA ARG A 190 -7.61 -23.73 1.03
C ARG A 190 -8.71 -23.66 -0.02
N THR A 191 -8.48 -22.97 -1.14
CA THR A 191 -9.48 -22.71 -2.19
C THR A 191 -8.85 -22.82 -3.58
N ASN A 192 -9.65 -22.62 -4.62
CA ASN A 192 -9.14 -22.48 -5.98
C ASN A 192 -8.34 -21.18 -6.14
N LEU A 193 -7.24 -21.22 -6.89
CA LEU A 193 -6.41 -20.05 -7.18
C LEU A 193 -7.23 -18.86 -7.71
N LYS A 194 -8.24 -19.12 -8.55
CA LYS A 194 -9.15 -18.08 -9.08
C LYS A 194 -9.93 -17.37 -7.98
N LEU A 195 -10.42 -18.10 -6.97
CA LEU A 195 -11.17 -17.54 -5.85
C LEU A 195 -10.25 -16.79 -4.88
N ALA A 196 -9.04 -17.32 -4.64
CA ALA A 196 -8.03 -16.64 -3.83
C ALA A 196 -7.64 -15.27 -4.42
N ILE A 197 -7.44 -15.18 -5.74
CA ILE A 197 -7.17 -13.92 -6.44
C ILE A 197 -8.35 -12.96 -6.28
N PHE A 198 -9.58 -13.45 -6.42
CA PHE A 198 -10.79 -12.64 -6.25
C PHE A 198 -10.89 -12.03 -4.85
N ILE A 199 -10.74 -12.85 -3.80
CA ILE A 199 -10.82 -12.38 -2.40
C ILE A 199 -9.67 -11.41 -2.08
N SER A 200 -8.45 -11.68 -2.54
CA SER A 200 -7.30 -10.77 -2.35
C SER A 200 -7.53 -9.41 -3.05
N SER A 201 -8.12 -9.42 -4.25
CA SER A 201 -8.46 -8.19 -4.99
C SER A 201 -9.59 -7.41 -4.33
N LEU A 202 -10.60 -8.11 -3.80
CA LEU A 202 -11.69 -7.49 -3.05
C LEU A 202 -11.18 -6.86 -1.75
N PHE A 203 -10.32 -7.58 -1.01
CA PHE A 203 -9.64 -7.06 0.18
C PHE A 203 -8.88 -5.75 -0.13
N PHE A 204 -8.07 -5.75 -1.20
CA PHE A 204 -7.33 -4.56 -1.63
C PHE A 204 -8.27 -3.39 -1.97
N THR A 205 -9.39 -3.67 -2.64
CA THR A 205 -10.39 -2.66 -3.00
C THR A 205 -11.06 -2.07 -1.74
N LEU A 206 -11.41 -2.91 -0.77
CA LEU A 206 -12.03 -2.50 0.48
C LEU A 206 -11.12 -1.61 1.33
N LEU A 207 -9.81 -1.90 1.37
CA LEU A 207 -8.83 -1.03 2.05
C LEU A 207 -8.84 0.40 1.52
N HIS A 208 -9.15 0.58 0.24
CA HIS A 208 -9.13 1.89 -0.41
C HIS A 208 -10.49 2.59 -0.35
N MET A 209 -11.57 1.91 0.03
CA MET A 209 -12.95 2.43 -0.01
C MET A 209 -13.14 3.72 0.81
N GLY A 210 -12.29 3.99 1.80
CA GLY A 210 -12.28 5.22 2.59
C GLY A 210 -11.57 6.42 1.94
N ASN A 211 -10.93 6.25 0.77
CA ASN A 211 -10.24 7.33 0.07
C ASN A 211 -11.22 8.20 -0.73
N SER A 212 -11.11 9.52 -0.55
CA SER A 212 -12.00 10.56 -1.10
C SER A 212 -11.93 10.76 -2.63
N GLY A 213 -11.52 9.75 -3.39
CA GLY A 213 -11.48 9.72 -4.86
C GLY A 213 -12.12 8.49 -5.50
N LEU A 214 -12.66 7.56 -4.70
CA LEU A 214 -13.38 6.40 -5.23
C LEU A 214 -14.83 6.78 -5.54
N THR A 215 -15.08 7.08 -6.81
CA THR A 215 -16.44 7.06 -7.35
C THR A 215 -16.93 5.60 -7.42
N PRO A 216 -18.26 5.35 -7.36
CA PRO A 216 -18.83 3.99 -7.51
C PRO A 216 -18.32 3.25 -8.76
N LEU A 217 -17.94 3.99 -9.81
CA LEU A 217 -17.36 3.48 -11.04
C LEU A 217 -15.97 2.83 -10.84
N SER A 218 -15.14 3.38 -9.95
CA SER A 218 -13.81 2.85 -9.64
C SER A 218 -13.87 1.50 -8.90
N SER A 219 -14.85 1.35 -7.99
CA SER A 219 -15.11 0.08 -7.29
C SER A 219 -15.56 -1.03 -8.24
N SER A 220 -16.27 -0.69 -9.32
CA SER A 220 -16.74 -1.65 -10.34
C SER A 220 -15.63 -2.15 -11.29
N LYS A 221 -14.59 -1.34 -11.56
CA LYS A 221 -13.49 -1.69 -12.49
C LYS A 221 -12.57 -2.79 -11.97
N SER A 222 -12.32 -2.85 -10.67
CA SER A 222 -11.55 -3.94 -10.05
C SER A 222 -12.26 -5.30 -10.21
N LEU A 223 -13.60 -5.28 -10.28
CA LEU A 223 -14.44 -6.44 -10.59
C LEU A 223 -14.47 -6.77 -12.09
N PHE A 224 -14.29 -5.77 -12.96
CA PHE A 224 -14.38 -5.89 -14.42
C PHE A 224 -13.16 -6.55 -15.10
N ILE A 225 -12.00 -6.59 -14.45
CA ILE A 225 -10.78 -7.25 -14.98
C ILE A 225 -10.96 -8.78 -15.17
N ARG A 226 -12.10 -9.37 -14.76
CA ARG A 226 -12.45 -10.77 -15.07
C ARG A 226 -13.55 -10.96 -16.13
N SER A 227 -14.13 -9.90 -16.71
CA SER A 227 -15.12 -10.07 -17.80
C SER A 227 -14.48 -10.25 -19.19
N CYS A 228 -13.17 -9.96 -19.35
CA CYS A 228 -12.50 -10.02 -20.65
C CYS A 228 -11.53 -11.19 -20.86
N HIS A 229 -11.61 -12.27 -20.07
CA HIS A 229 -10.89 -13.49 -20.43
C HIS A 229 -11.63 -14.75 -19.99
N GLY A 230 -12.40 -15.31 -20.92
CA GLY A 230 -12.90 -16.67 -20.81
C GLY A 230 -14.23 -16.87 -21.50
N SER A 231 -14.22 -17.02 -22.83
CA SER A 231 -14.77 -18.18 -23.56
C SER A 231 -15.06 -17.78 -25.01
N LEU A 232 -14.19 -18.22 -25.92
CA LEU A 232 -14.70 -18.75 -27.19
C LEU A 232 -15.54 -19.98 -26.84
N PRO A 233 -16.76 -20.06 -27.38
CA PRO A 233 -17.13 -21.27 -28.06
C PRO A 233 -17.51 -20.98 -29.51
N SER A 234 -17.12 -21.95 -30.33
CA SER A 234 -17.41 -22.13 -31.74
C SER A 234 -18.90 -22.43 -32.01
N GLN A 235 -19.33 -22.05 -33.23
CA GLN A 235 -20.44 -22.60 -34.04
C GLN A 235 -21.84 -22.13 -33.60
N ASN A 236 -22.72 -21.60 -34.47
CA ASN A 236 -22.86 -21.62 -35.93
C ASN A 236 -23.05 -20.22 -36.50
#